data_AF-A0A8S9Q8R0-F1
#
_entry.id   AF-A0A8S9Q8R0-F1
#
_cell.length_a   1.000
_cell.length_b   1.000
_cell.length_c   1.000
_cell.angle_alpha   90.00
_cell.angle_beta   90.00
_cell.angle_gamma   90.00
#
_symmetry.space_group_name_H-M   'P 1'
#
loop_
_entity.id
_entity.type
_entity.pdbx_description
1 polymer ?
#
loop_
_entity_poly.entity_id
_entity_poly.type
_entity_poly.pdbx_seq_one_letter_code
_entity_poly.pdbx_strand_id
1 'polypeptide(L)'
;MGQQVKWPPKMRAPDSFRNPELWCEFHRDHGHKTEDCMALKIEVNDLLQKGYLREFLSERARNLLSKETPMKSAETKPASPPRQDRVIYVISGGSEISGISHAAPKKSTRNAKLGLETSKSK
;
A
#
# COMPACT_ATOMS: atom_id res chain seq x y z
N MET A 1 -8.02 31.58 13.18
CA MET A 1 -8.55 31.12 11.87
C MET A 1 -8.76 29.62 11.99
N GLY A 2 -10.01 29.14 12.02
CA GLY A 2 -10.30 27.69 12.12
C GLY A 2 -9.80 26.95 10.88
N GLN A 3 -9.53 25.64 11.01
CA GLN A 3 -9.17 24.81 9.86
C GLN A 3 -10.30 24.85 8.83
N GLN A 4 -9.99 25.22 7.59
CA GLN A 4 -10.95 25.22 6.49
C GLN A 4 -11.39 23.78 6.22
N VAL A 5 -12.64 23.47 6.52
CA VAL A 5 -13.19 22.12 6.31
C VAL A 5 -13.40 21.93 4.81
N LYS A 6 -12.56 21.09 4.20
CA LYS A 6 -12.75 20.66 2.81
C LYS A 6 -13.84 19.60 2.78
N TRP A 7 -14.89 19.83 1.99
CA TRP A 7 -15.93 18.84 1.80
C TRP A 7 -15.38 17.57 1.14
N PRO A 8 -15.93 16.39 1.51
CA PRO A 8 -15.61 15.16 0.81
C PRO A 8 -15.87 15.28 -0.69
N PRO A 9 -15.08 14.60 -1.54
CA PRO A 9 -15.35 14.55 -2.96
C PRO A 9 -16.71 13.90 -3.24
N LYS A 10 -17.30 14.20 -4.39
CA LYS A 10 -18.53 13.54 -4.88
C LYS A 10 -18.32 12.04 -5.01
N MET A 11 -19.43 11.30 -5.08
CA MET A 11 -19.39 9.85 -5.27
C MET A 11 -18.58 9.48 -6.51
N ARG A 12 -17.80 8.40 -6.41
CA ARG A 12 -16.95 7.92 -7.52
C ARG A 12 -17.74 7.17 -8.59
N ALA A 13 -18.88 6.58 -8.22
CA ALA A 13 -19.73 5.86 -9.16
C ALA A 13 -20.27 6.82 -10.23
N PRO A 14 -20.33 6.42 -11.51
CA PRO A 14 -21.01 7.19 -12.54
C PRO A 14 -22.49 7.37 -12.21
N ASP A 15 -23.08 8.48 -12.65
CA ASP A 15 -24.46 8.84 -12.29
C ASP A 15 -25.49 7.77 -12.68
N SER A 16 -25.25 7.04 -13.77
CA SER A 16 -26.11 5.95 -14.24
C SER A 16 -26.23 4.76 -13.26
N PHE A 17 -25.28 4.61 -12.34
CA PHE A 17 -25.26 3.53 -11.34
C PHE A 17 -25.74 4.00 -9.97
N ARG A 18 -26.13 5.27 -9.84
CA ARG A 18 -26.59 5.84 -8.58
C ARG A 18 -28.10 5.66 -8.46
N ASN A 19 -28.54 5.13 -7.33
CA ASN A 19 -29.97 5.13 -7.01
C ASN A 19 -30.41 6.55 -6.58
N PRO A 20 -31.29 7.23 -7.33
CA PRO A 20 -31.79 8.56 -6.99
C PRO A 20 -32.70 8.59 -5.74
N GLU A 21 -33.23 7.45 -5.30
CA GLU A 21 -34.07 7.38 -4.09
C GLU A 21 -33.25 7.39 -2.79
N LEU A 22 -31.93 7.15 -2.88
CA LEU A 22 -31.06 7.04 -1.71
C LEU A 22 -30.13 8.24 -1.62
N TRP A 23 -30.06 8.84 -0.43
CA TRP A 23 -29.25 10.02 -0.15
C TRP A 23 -28.11 9.73 0.82
N CYS A 24 -26.91 10.22 0.51
CA CYS A 24 -25.73 10.13 1.37
C CYS A 24 -25.32 11.51 1.87
N GLU A 25 -25.43 11.77 3.17
CA GLU A 25 -25.09 13.04 3.80
C GLU A 25 -23.60 13.38 3.70
N PHE A 26 -22.74 12.35 3.70
CA PHE A 26 -21.29 12.50 3.61
C PHE A 26 -20.85 13.05 2.24
N HIS A 27 -21.46 12.54 1.16
CA HIS A 27 -21.19 13.01 -0.19
C HIS A 27 -22.09 14.18 -0.63
N ARG A 28 -23.20 14.40 0.07
CA ARG A 28 -24.28 15.33 -0.31
C ARG A 28 -24.76 15.07 -1.74
N ASP A 29 -24.98 13.79 -2.03
CA ASP A 29 -25.27 13.30 -3.37
C ASP A 29 -26.13 12.02 -3.29
N HIS A 30 -26.77 11.67 -4.39
CA HIS A 30 -27.60 10.47 -4.50
C HIS A 30 -26.77 9.22 -4.81
N GLY A 31 -27.22 8.06 -4.35
CA GLY A 31 -26.68 6.77 -4.76
C GLY A 31 -26.81 5.67 -3.71
N HIS A 32 -26.45 5.96 -2.46
CA HIS A 32 -26.52 5.04 -1.32
C HIS A 32 -26.82 5.83 -0.05
N LYS A 33 -27.21 5.15 1.03
CA LYS A 33 -27.43 5.79 2.34
C LYS A 33 -26.11 6.03 3.07
N THR A 34 -26.07 7.02 3.97
CA THR A 34 -24.87 7.32 4.79
C THR A 34 -24.35 6.11 5.57
N GLU A 35 -25.24 5.26 6.09
CA GLU A 35 -24.89 4.02 6.80
C GLU A 35 -24.11 2.99 5.95
N ASP A 36 -24.29 3.03 4.63
CA ASP A 36 -23.63 2.15 3.67
C ASP A 36 -22.36 2.76 3.06
N CYS A 37 -22.04 4.01 3.41
CA CYS A 37 -20.95 4.75 2.80
C CYS A 37 -19.58 4.18 3.21
N MET A 38 -18.95 3.46 2.28
CA MET A 38 -17.62 2.89 2.50
C MET A 38 -16.53 3.95 2.67
N ALA A 39 -16.64 5.07 1.95
CA ALA A 39 -15.68 6.17 2.09
C ALA A 39 -15.72 6.76 3.51
N LEU A 40 -16.92 6.97 4.05
CA LEU A 40 -17.11 7.43 5.43
C LEU A 40 -16.54 6.43 6.44
N LYS A 41 -16.83 5.13 6.27
CA LYS A 41 -16.31 4.07 7.17
C LYS A 41 -14.77 4.05 7.20
N ILE A 42 -14.14 4.19 6.04
CA ILE A 42 -12.66 4.24 5.93
C ILE A 42 -12.11 5.50 6.63
N GLU A 43 -12.71 6.66 6.38
CA GLU A 43 -12.27 7.92 6.99
C GLU A 43 -12.39 7.86 8.53
N VAL A 44 -13.52 7.39 9.05
CA VAL A 44 -13.72 7.22 10.49
C VAL A 44 -12.69 6.25 11.08
N ASN A 45 -12.39 5.15 10.40
CA ASN A 45 -11.36 4.21 10.83
C ASN A 45 -9.96 4.87 10.86
N ASP A 46 -9.58 5.65 9.86
CA ASP A 46 -8.30 6.36 9.84
C ASP A 46 -8.21 7.38 10.99
N LEU A 47 -9.28 8.14 11.24
CA LEU A 47 -9.35 9.08 12.36
C LEU A 47 -9.28 8.38 13.72
N LEU A 48 -9.86 7.17 13.85
CA LEU A 48 -9.71 6.33 15.04
C LEU A 48 -8.27 5.87 15.23
N GLN A 49 -7.61 5.39 14.18
CA GLN A 49 -6.22 4.94 14.22
C GLN A 49 -5.24 6.07 14.58
N LYS A 50 -5.52 7.29 14.11
CA LYS A 50 -4.76 8.49 14.47
C LYS A 50 -5.08 9.02 15.87
N GLY A 51 -6.10 8.47 16.53
CA GLY A 51 -6.52 8.86 17.87
C GLY A 51 -7.35 10.15 17.94
N TYR A 52 -7.74 10.74 16.81
CA TYR A 52 -8.47 12.01 16.77
C TYR A 52 -9.89 11.91 17.31
N LEU A 53 -10.50 10.72 17.27
CA LEU A 53 -11.85 10.51 17.76
C LEU A 53 -11.90 10.04 19.22
N ARG A 54 -10.75 9.97 19.92
CA ARG A 54 -10.65 9.34 21.25
C ARG A 54 -11.55 10.00 22.29
N GLU A 55 -11.73 11.32 22.24
CA GLU A 55 -12.59 12.07 23.17
C GLU A 55 -14.09 11.82 22.95
N PHE A 56 -14.48 11.38 21.76
CA PHE A 56 -15.87 11.05 21.42
C PHE A 56 -16.25 9.60 21.75
N LEU A 57 -15.29 8.79 22.20
CA LEU A 57 -15.50 7.39 22.57
C LEU A 57 -15.87 7.24 24.04
N SER A 58 -16.80 6.32 24.32
CA SER A 58 -17.07 5.87 25.70
C SER A 58 -15.83 5.20 26.31
N GLU A 59 -15.75 5.16 27.64
CA GLU A 59 -14.69 4.45 28.37
C GLU A 59 -14.55 3.00 27.90
N ARG A 60 -15.68 2.30 27.70
CA ARG A 60 -15.70 0.94 27.18
C ARG A 60 -15.06 0.84 25.80
N ALA A 61 -15.42 1.73 24.87
CA ALA A 61 -14.91 1.72 23.50
C ALA A 61 -13.41 2.05 23.45
N ARG A 62 -12.95 3.01 24.26
CA ARG A 62 -11.51 3.33 24.38
C ARG A 62 -10.69 2.13 24.85
N ASN A 63 -11.22 1.38 25.82
CA ASN A 63 -10.56 0.18 26.34
C ASN A 63 -10.48 -0.96 25.32
N LEU A 64 -11.45 -1.07 24.40
CA LEU A 64 -11.38 -2.04 23.30
C LEU A 64 -10.30 -1.65 22.29
N LEU A 65 -10.28 -0.39 21.86
CA LEU A 65 -9.31 0.11 20.89
C LEU A 65 -7.86 -0.04 21.40
N SER A 66 -7.65 0.17 22.71
CA SER A 66 -6.32 0.04 23.35
C SER A 66 -5.82 -1.41 23.42
N LYS A 67 -6.71 -2.40 23.38
CA LYS A 67 -6.37 -3.83 23.42
C LYS A 67 -6.00 -4.38 22.04
N GLU A 68 -6.51 -3.76 20.98
CA GLU A 68 -6.29 -4.21 19.60
C GLU A 68 -5.05 -3.59 18.95
N THR A 69 -4.42 -2.59 19.57
CA THR A 69 -3.21 -1.94 19.05
C THR A 69 -1.93 -2.46 19.73
N PRO A 70 -1.24 -3.50 19.22
CA PRO A 70 0.18 -3.64 19.47
C PRO A 70 0.88 -2.57 18.65
N MET A 71 1.10 -1.39 19.25
CA MET A 71 1.97 -0.37 18.70
C MET A 71 3.40 -0.94 18.69
N LYS A 72 3.78 -1.66 17.63
CA LYS A 72 5.18 -1.91 17.31
C LYS A 72 5.79 -0.61 16.79
N SER A 73 6.05 0.32 17.69
CA SER A 73 7.18 1.22 17.52
C SER A 73 8.37 0.55 18.21
N ALA A 74 8.96 -0.41 17.49
CA ALA A 74 10.31 -0.88 17.76
C ALA A 74 11.10 -0.58 16.49
N GLU A 75 11.52 0.68 16.36
CA GLU A 75 12.66 1.06 15.53
C GLU A 75 13.86 0.25 16.02
N THR A 76 13.99 -0.97 15.51
CA THR A 76 15.12 -1.83 15.80
C THR A 76 16.05 -1.65 14.62
N LYS A 77 17.14 -0.92 14.87
CA LYS A 77 18.28 -0.78 13.95
C LYS A 77 18.52 -2.10 13.19
N PRO A 78 18.78 -2.10 11.87
CA PRO A 78 19.13 -3.33 11.19
C PRO A 78 20.41 -3.88 11.81
N ALA A 79 20.30 -5.01 12.50
CA ALA A 79 21.45 -5.76 12.96
C ALA A 79 22.26 -6.18 11.72
N SER A 80 23.56 -5.88 11.72
CA SER A 80 24.50 -6.26 10.66
C SER A 80 24.41 -7.76 10.34
N PRO A 81 24.54 -8.18 9.07
CA PRO A 81 24.48 -9.59 8.71
C PRO A 81 25.61 -10.40 9.38
N PRO A 82 25.35 -11.67 9.73
CA PRO A 82 26.29 -12.50 10.48
C PRO A 82 27.58 -12.73 9.68
N ARG A 83 28.73 -12.54 10.34
CA ARG A 83 30.06 -12.85 9.80
C ARG A 83 30.14 -14.37 9.62
N GLN A 84 30.16 -14.86 8.39
CA GLN A 84 30.35 -16.29 8.14
C GLN A 84 31.84 -16.61 8.22
N ASP A 85 32.25 -17.11 9.37
CA ASP A 85 33.55 -17.72 9.59
C ASP A 85 33.57 -19.08 8.87
N ARG A 86 34.17 -19.12 7.68
CA ARG A 86 34.24 -20.34 6.85
C ARG A 86 35.69 -20.82 6.83
N VAL A 87 36.02 -21.76 7.72
CA VAL A 87 37.28 -22.51 7.66
C VAL A 87 37.20 -23.49 6.48
N ILE A 88 38.12 -23.37 5.51
CA ILE A 88 38.18 -24.23 4.32
C ILE A 88 39.32 -25.24 4.52
N TYR A 89 39.00 -26.53 4.56
CA TYR A 89 39.99 -27.59 4.80
C TYR A 89 40.61 -28.18 3.53
N VAL A 90 40.04 -27.95 2.33
CA VAL A 90 40.58 -28.41 1.03
C VAL A 90 40.10 -27.45 -0.07
N ILE A 91 41.01 -26.99 -0.95
CA ILE A 91 40.69 -26.25 -2.17
C ILE A 91 41.23 -27.04 -3.37
N SER A 92 40.35 -27.52 -4.25
CA SER A 92 40.72 -28.23 -5.47
C SER A 92 40.62 -27.31 -6.69
N GLY A 93 41.77 -26.93 -7.25
CA GLY A 93 41.97 -26.68 -8.70
C GLY A 93 41.32 -25.46 -9.37
N GLY A 94 42.04 -24.32 -9.35
CA GLY A 94 42.26 -23.32 -10.43
C GLY A 94 41.13 -22.85 -11.37
N SER A 95 40.83 -21.54 -11.33
CA SER A 95 40.37 -20.78 -12.51
C SER A 95 40.83 -19.33 -12.43
N GLU A 96 41.32 -18.81 -13.55
CA GLU A 96 42.07 -17.56 -13.71
C GLU A 96 41.30 -16.30 -13.32
N ILE A 97 41.99 -15.42 -12.59
CA ILE A 97 41.54 -14.10 -12.17
C ILE A 97 41.04 -13.23 -13.33
N SER A 98 39.86 -12.62 -13.19
CA SER A 98 39.57 -11.37 -13.91
C SER A 98 38.76 -10.43 -13.03
N GLY A 99 39.38 -9.30 -12.73
CA GLY A 99 38.96 -8.36 -11.70
C GLY A 99 37.66 -7.62 -12.01
N ILE A 100 36.84 -7.46 -10.96
CA ILE A 100 35.75 -6.49 -10.95
C ILE A 100 36.33 -5.08 -10.73
N SER A 101 36.63 -4.39 -11.82
CA SER A 101 36.76 -2.93 -11.85
C SER A 101 35.49 -2.35 -12.48
N HIS A 102 34.81 -1.47 -11.75
CA HIS A 102 33.56 -0.85 -12.20
C HIS A 102 33.85 0.37 -13.07
N ALA A 103 33.39 0.36 -14.33
CA ALA A 103 33.19 1.55 -15.14
C ALA A 103 31.86 1.46 -15.90
N ALA A 104 31.07 2.54 -15.82
CA ALA A 104 29.78 2.73 -16.50
C ALA A 104 29.98 3.50 -17.82
N PRO A 105 28.92 3.85 -18.56
CA PRO A 105 27.79 3.07 -19.08
C PRO A 105 27.76 3.17 -20.63
N LYS A 106 27.02 2.31 -21.34
CA LYS A 106 26.36 2.68 -22.61
C LYS A 106 25.39 1.61 -23.12
N LYS A 107 24.15 2.05 -23.27
CA LYS A 107 23.04 1.57 -24.10
C LYS A 107 23.47 0.98 -25.45
N SER A 108 22.90 -0.17 -25.81
CA SER A 108 22.72 -0.56 -27.22
C SER A 108 21.53 -1.51 -27.35
N THR A 109 20.69 -1.18 -28.33
CA THR A 109 19.39 -1.75 -28.69
C THR A 109 19.48 -3.02 -29.55
N ARG A 110 18.33 -3.72 -29.67
CA ARG A 110 17.89 -4.67 -30.73
C ARG A 110 18.30 -6.14 -30.53
N ASN A 111 17.45 -7.18 -30.58
CA ASN A 111 16.00 -7.39 -30.76
C ASN A 111 15.67 -8.75 -30.09
N ALA A 112 14.45 -8.95 -29.57
CA ALA A 112 13.91 -10.28 -29.27
C ALA A 112 12.71 -10.53 -30.19
N LYS A 113 12.79 -11.59 -31.01
CA LYS A 113 11.66 -12.07 -31.80
C LYS A 113 10.90 -13.08 -30.95
N LEU A 114 9.76 -12.68 -30.41
CA LEU A 114 8.64 -13.59 -30.19
C LEU A 114 7.44 -12.99 -30.93
N GLY A 115 6.81 -13.81 -31.74
CA GLY A 115 5.65 -13.43 -32.54
C GLY A 115 4.90 -14.69 -32.92
N LEU A 116 4.07 -15.12 -31.99
CA LEU A 116 2.81 -15.82 -32.21
C LEU A 116 2.00 -15.01 -33.28
N GLU A 117 1.40 -15.60 -34.32
CA GLU A 117 -0.01 -16.03 -34.38
C GLU A 117 -0.39 -16.23 -35.87
N THR A 118 -1.52 -16.91 -36.10
CA THR A 118 -2.54 -16.71 -37.15
C THR A 118 -2.82 -17.85 -38.13
N SER A 119 -4.09 -17.89 -38.50
CA SER A 119 -4.93 -19.01 -38.92
C SER A 119 -5.22 -19.06 -40.43
N LYS A 120 -5.55 -20.28 -40.91
CA LYS A 120 -6.50 -20.67 -41.99
C LYS A 120 -6.35 -20.12 -43.44
N SER A 121 -6.35 -21.07 -44.38
CA SER A 121 -7.30 -21.23 -45.52
C SER A 121 -6.68 -21.41 -46.92
N LYS A 122 -6.95 -22.53 -47.58
CA LYS A 122 -7.51 -22.66 -48.95
C LYS A 122 -8.01 -24.09 -49.14
#